data_AF-A0A8H7HGS1-F1
#
_entry.id   AF-A0A8H7HGS1-F1
#
_cell.length_a   1.000
_cell.length_b   1.000
_cell.length_c   1.000
_cell.angle_alpha   90.00
_cell.angle_beta   90.00
_cell.angle_gamma   90.00
#
_symmetry.space_group_name_H-M   'P 1'
#
loop_
_entity.id
_entity.type
_entity.pdbx_description
1 polymer ?
#
loop_
_entity_poly.entity_id
_entity_poly.type
_entity_poly.pdbx_seq_one_letter_code
_entity_poly.pdbx_strand_id
1 'polypeptide(L)' 'MPSGQPVNLHYLIFHMKDHMLKEREELFIEGDSVRPGILVLINDTDWELEGEGAYQLKSGDEIVFISTLHGG' A
#
# COMPACT_ATOMS: atom_id res chain seq x y z
N MET A 1 8.87 15.62 -3.91
CA MET A 1 7.55 16.04 -4.42
C MET A 1 7.50 17.56 -4.42
N PRO A 2 7.05 18.22 -5.50
CA PRO A 2 6.70 19.64 -5.43
C PRO A 2 5.60 19.81 -4.36
N SER A 3 5.67 20.89 -3.59
CA SER A 3 4.69 21.21 -2.55
C SER A 3 3.28 21.30 -3.13
N GLY A 4 2.37 20.42 -2.70
CA GLY A 4 0.92 20.53 -2.98
C GLY A 4 0.30 19.47 -3.90
N GLN A 5 1.05 18.47 -4.38
CA GLN A 5 0.42 17.36 -5.11
C GLN A 5 -0.20 16.33 -4.15
N PRO A 6 -1.42 15.83 -4.43
CA PRO A 6 -2.03 14.75 -3.65
C PRO A 6 -1.12 13.53 -3.62
N VAL A 7 -0.97 12.95 -2.43
CA VAL A 7 -0.22 11.71 -2.25
C VAL A 7 -1.14 10.54 -2.59
N ASN A 8 -0.64 9.57 -3.35
CA ASN A 8 -1.41 8.38 -3.68
C ASN A 8 -0.91 7.14 -2.94
N LEU A 9 -1.68 6.06 -3.03
CA LEU A 9 -1.39 4.81 -2.35
C LEU A 9 -0.08 4.17 -2.84
N HIS A 10 0.24 4.31 -4.13
CA HIS A 10 1.54 3.89 -4.67
C HIS A 10 2.70 4.58 -3.94
N TYR A 11 2.63 5.90 -3.75
CA TYR A 11 3.64 6.60 -2.95
C TYR A 11 3.72 6.07 -1.52
N LEU A 12 2.59 5.79 -0.87
CA LEU A 12 2.60 5.24 0.50
C LEU A 12 3.29 3.88 0.58
N ILE A 13 3.04 2.99 -0.38
CA ILE A 13 3.68 1.66 -0.43
C ILE A 13 5.21 1.82 -0.50
N PHE A 14 5.71 2.68 -1.39
CA PHE A 14 7.16 2.95 -1.49
C PHE A 14 7.71 3.69 -0.27
N HIS A 15 6.94 4.61 0.31
CA HIS A 15 7.34 5.29 1.55
C HIS A 15 7.48 4.31 2.72
N MET A 16 6.56 3.35 2.86
CA MET A 16 6.65 2.29 3.86
C MET A 16 7.86 1.40 3.61
N LYS A 17 8.09 1.02 2.35
CA LYS A 17 9.28 0.26 1.94
C LYS A 17 10.57 0.93 2.40
N ASP A 18 10.74 2.20 2.05
CA ASP A 18 12.00 2.92 2.25
C ASP A 18 12.26 3.35 3.70
N HIS A 19 11.22 3.45 4.53
CA HIS A 19 11.33 4.08 5.85
C HIS A 19 10.77 3.27 7.03
N MET A 20 9.90 2.29 6.80
CA MET A 20 9.18 1.59 7.87
C MET A 20 9.54 0.10 7.95
N LEU A 21 9.87 -0.54 6.83
CA LEU A 21 10.27 -1.95 6.81
C LEU A 21 11.71 -2.11 7.30
N LYS A 22 11.97 -3.15 8.11
CA LYS A 22 13.26 -3.34 8.79
C LYS A 22 14.07 -4.56 8.33
N GLU A 23 13.44 -5.57 7.71
CA GLU A 23 14.11 -6.86 7.47
C GLU A 23 13.91 -7.42 6.06
N ARG A 24 12.67 -7.66 5.63
CA ARG A 24 12.37 -8.30 4.35
C ARG A 24 11.34 -7.50 3.56
N GLU A 25 11.79 -6.47 2.87
CA GLU A 25 10.94 -5.63 2.03
C GLU A 25 10.26 -6.43 0.92
N GLU A 26 10.93 -7.46 0.42
CA GLU A 26 10.45 -8.36 -0.63
C GLU A 26 9.23 -9.19 -0.22
N LEU A 27 8.92 -9.28 1.08
CA LEU A 27 7.69 -9.91 1.54
C LEU A 27 6.47 -8.97 1.44
N PHE A 28 6.70 -7.66 1.31
CA PHE A 28 5.66 -6.65 1.22
C PHE A 28 5.48 -6.11 -0.20
N ILE A 29 6.58 -5.86 -0.91
CA ILE A 29 6.56 -5.25 -2.25
C ILE A 29 7.17 -6.18 -3.29
N GLU A 30 6.57 -6.26 -4.47
CA GLU A 30 7.10 -6.96 -5.63
C GLU A 30 6.93 -6.09 -6.88
N GLY A 31 8.03 -5.75 -7.55
CA GLY A 31 7.99 -4.83 -8.68
C GLY A 31 7.58 -3.42 -8.27
N ASP A 32 6.46 -2.95 -8.79
CA ASP A 32 5.91 -1.59 -8.60
C ASP A 32 4.66 -1.55 -7.70
N SER A 33 4.31 -2.66 -7.06
CA SER A 33 3.11 -2.80 -6.24
C SER A 33 3.33 -3.74 -5.04
N VAL A 34 2.30 -3.89 -4.20
CA VAL A 34 2.33 -4.89 -3.11
C VAL A 34 2.49 -6.30 -3.68
N ARG A 35 3.19 -7.15 -2.94
CA ARG A 35 3.41 -8.55 -3.34
C ARG A 35 2.07 -9.28 -3.49
N PRO A 36 1.88 -10.11 -4.55
CA PRO A 36 0.73 -10.97 -4.68
C PRO A 36 0.47 -11.80 -3.42
N GLY A 37 -0.80 -11.88 -3.01
CA GLY A 37 -1.23 -12.50 -1.76
C GLY A 37 -1.32 -11.52 -0.57
N ILE A 38 -1.03 -10.24 -0.77
CA ILE A 38 -1.44 -9.18 0.15
C ILE A 38 -2.74 -8.56 -0.37
N LEU A 39 -3.80 -8.58 0.45
CA LEU A 39 -5.01 -7.81 0.20
C LEU A 39 -4.84 -6.41 0.78
N VAL A 40 -5.31 -5.41 0.04
CA VAL A 40 -5.29 -4.01 0.47
C VAL A 40 -6.72 -3.51 0.58
N LEU A 41 -7.07 -2.97 1.75
CA LEU A 41 -8.35 -2.33 1.99
C LEU A 41 -8.17 -0.84 2.23
N ILE A 42 -9.08 -0.05 1.70
CA ILE A 42 -9.20 1.40 1.92
C ILE A 42 -10.56 1.62 2.56
N ASN A 43 -10.58 2.00 3.84
CA ASN A 43 -11.82 2.17 4.62
C ASN A 43 -12.77 0.97 4.48
N ASP A 44 -12.27 -0.23 4.80
CA ASP A 44 -12.95 -1.54 4.68
C ASP A 44 -13.39 -1.94 3.24
N THR A 45 -13.00 -1.19 2.21
CA THR A 45 -13.34 -1.46 0.81
C THR A 45 -12.14 -2.00 0.06
N ASP A 46 -12.37 -2.98 -0.82
CA ASP A 46 -11.32 -3.54 -1.68
C ASP A 46 -10.72 -2.45 -2.59
N TRP A 47 -9.40 -2.29 -2.55
CA TRP A 47 -8.69 -1.25 -3.29
C TRP A 47 -8.87 -1.33 -4.82
N GLU A 48 -9.20 -2.50 -5.37
CA GLU A 48 -9.45 -2.69 -6.81
C GLU A 48 -10.64 -1.85 -7.27
N LEU A 49 -11.60 -1.60 -6.38
CA LEU A 49 -12.77 -0.75 -6.63
C LEU A 49 -12.45 0.75 -6.49
N GLU A 50 -11.35 1.08 -5.84
CA GLU A 50 -10.96 2.45 -5.46
C GLU A 50 -9.82 3.01 -6.35
N GLY A 51 -9.35 2.23 -7.33
CA GLY A 51 -8.28 2.64 -8.24
C GLY A 51 -6.87 2.32 -7.76
N GLU A 52 -6.74 1.39 -6.80
CA GLU A 52 -5.48 0.75 -6.40
C GLU A 52 -4.39 1.77 -6.05
N GLY A 53 -3.19 1.64 -6.62
CA GLY A 53 -2.05 2.54 -6.41
C GLY A 53 -2.33 4.00 -6.78
N ALA A 54 -3.33 4.27 -7.63
CA ALA A 54 -3.68 5.63 -8.04
C ALA A 54 -4.63 6.34 -7.05
N TYR A 55 -5.19 5.62 -6.05
CA TYR A 55 -6.05 6.20 -5.04
C TYR A 55 -5.35 7.36 -4.32
N GLN A 56 -5.99 8.53 -4.31
CA GLN A 56 -5.47 9.72 -3.62
C GLN A 56 -5.83 9.65 -2.13
N LEU A 57 -4.80 9.56 -1.30
CA LEU A 57 -4.93 9.49 0.16
C LEU A 57 -5.57 10.76 0.70
N LYS A 58 -6.48 10.57 1.65
CA LYS A 58 -7.18 11.63 2.36
C LYS A 58 -6.86 11.55 3.85
N SER A 59 -6.98 12.70 4.50
CA SER A 59 -6.85 12.75 5.95
C SER A 59 -7.93 11.88 6.59
N GLY A 60 -7.52 10.92 7.41
CA GLY A 60 -8.42 10.03 8.14
C GLY A 60 -8.72 8.71 7.43
N ASP A 61 -8.14 8.43 6.26
CA ASP A 61 -8.26 7.12 5.64
C ASP A 61 -7.61 6.03 6.50
N GLU A 62 -8.28 4.89 6.61
CA GLU A 62 -7.71 3.65 7.13
C GLU A 62 -7.24 2.78 5.96
N ILE A 63 -5.95 2.46 5.95
CA ILE A 63 -5.32 1.59 4.95
C ILE A 63 -4.86 0.31 5.65
N VAL A 64 -5.39 -0.83 5.23
CA VAL A 64 -5.08 -2.14 5.83
C VAL A 64 -4.40 -3.03 4.80
N PHE A 65 -3.26 -3.62 5.18
CA PHE A 65 -2.56 -4.63 4.40
C PHE A 65 -2.67 -5.99 5.09
N ILE A 66 -3.27 -6.97 4.43
CA ILE A 66 -3.50 -8.31 4.98
C ILE A 66 -2.72 -9.33 4.16
N SER A 67 -1.71 -9.96 4.76
CA SER A 67 -1.05 -11.12 4.13
C SER A 67 -1.97 -12.34 4.20
N THR A 68 -2.58 -12.70 3.07
CA THR A 68 -3.37 -13.92 2.91
C THR A 68 -2.50 -15.16 2.68
N LEU A 69 -1.22 -14.96 2.40
CA LEU A 69 -0.20 -16.00 2.45
C LEU A 69 0.48 -16.01 3.81
N HIS A 70 -0.01 -16.84 4.71
CA HIS A 70 0.80 -17.40 5.78
C HIS A 70 1.09 -18.86 5.40
N GLY A 71 2.33 -19.15 5.02
CA GLY A 71 2.80 -20.53 5.02
C GLY A 71 2.68 -21.09 6.44
N GLY A 72 2.14 -22.30 6.56
CA GLY A 72 2.14 -23.03 7.83
C GLY A 72 3.54 -23.35 8.35
#